data_AF-A0A937ZBK4-F1
#
_entry.id   AF-A0A937ZBK4-F1
#
_cell.length_a   1.000
_cell.length_b   1.000
_cell.length_c   1.000
_cell.angle_alpha   90.00
_cell.angle_beta   90.00
_cell.angle_gamma   90.00
#
_symmetry.space_group_name_H-M   'P 1'
#
loop_
_entity.id
_entity.type
_entity.pdbx_description
1 polymer ?
#
loop_
_entity_poly.entity_id
_entity_poly.type
_entity_poly.pdbx_seq_one_letter_code
_entity_poly.pdbx_strand_id
1 'polypeptide(L)' 'MSPAVKTILERVSSWPAEDQEELSELAREIEARRSGVYRLSGEERTAIDVARRSPLASDDEVEAFWKRRGLP' A
#
# COMPACT_ATOMS: atom_id res chain seq x y z
N MET A 1 -14.07 -11.38 -19.78
CA MET A 1 -14.38 -11.37 -18.33
C MET A 1 -15.21 -12.60 -18.02
N SER A 2 -14.89 -13.37 -16.97
CA SER A 2 -15.72 -14.51 -16.60
C SER A 2 -17.08 -14.02 -16.06
N PRO A 3 -18.16 -14.79 -16.22
CA PRO A 3 -19.47 -14.42 -15.69
C PRO A 3 -19.44 -14.12 -14.19
N ALA A 4 -18.64 -14.85 -13.42
CA ALA A 4 -18.46 -14.63 -11.99
C ALA A 4 -17.86 -13.26 -11.66
N VAL A 5 -16.80 -12.84 -12.37
CA VAL A 5 -16.17 -11.53 -12.16
C VAL A 5 -17.14 -10.40 -12.50
N LYS A 6 -17.91 -10.55 -13.58
CA LYS A 6 -18.93 -9.57 -13.96
C LYS A 6 -19.95 -9.34 -12.85
N THR A 7 -20.53 -10.43 -12.34
CA THR A 7 -21.54 -10.39 -11.28
C THR A 7 -21.01 -9.78 -9.99
N ILE A 8 -19.74 -10.02 -9.65
CA ILE A 8 -19.11 -9.41 -8.46
C ILE A 8 -19.02 -7.90 -8.65
N LEU A 9 -18.47 -7.43 -9.78
CA LEU A 9 -18.31 -5.99 -10.05
C LEU A 9 -19.64 -5.23 -10.06
N GLU A 10 -20.72 -5.87 -10.53
CA GLU A 10 -22.08 -5.29 -10.46
C GLU A 10 -22.53 -5.08 -9.01
N ARG A 11 -22.23 -6.01 -8.10
CA ARG A 11 -22.59 -5.89 -6.66
C ARG A 11 -21.72 -4.88 -5.92
N VAL A 12 -20.45 -4.80 -6.26
CA VAL A 12 -19.50 -3.84 -5.68
C VAL A 12 -20.02 -2.42 -5.77
N SER A 13 -20.73 -2.09 -6.86
CA SER A 13 -21.30 -0.75 -7.06
C SER A 13 -22.27 -0.31 -5.96
N SER A 14 -22.89 -1.24 -5.23
CA SER A 14 -23.81 -0.94 -4.14
C SER A 14 -23.17 -1.07 -2.75
N TRP A 15 -21.88 -1.36 -2.66
CA TRP A 15 -21.19 -1.49 -1.37
C TRP A 15 -20.93 -0.11 -0.74
N PRO A 16 -20.73 -0.05 0.59
CA PRO A 16 -20.14 1.11 1.24
C PRO A 16 -18.82 1.53 0.57
N ALA A 17 -18.50 2.83 0.64
CA ALA A 17 -17.29 3.38 0.02
C ALA A 17 -16.00 2.74 0.56
N GLU A 18 -15.97 2.38 1.84
CA GLU A 18 -14.83 1.70 2.48
C GLU A 18 -14.53 0.36 1.81
N ASP A 19 -15.53 -0.49 1.65
CA ASP A 19 -15.40 -1.80 0.99
C ASP A 19 -15.01 -1.66 -0.51
N GLN A 20 -15.48 -0.60 -1.17
CA GLN A 20 -15.10 -0.32 -2.56
C GLN A 20 -13.63 0.12 -2.68
N GLU A 21 -13.12 0.91 -1.71
CA GLU A 21 -11.71 1.31 -1.68
C GLU A 21 -10.82 0.12 -1.35
N GLU A 22 -11.19 -0.72 -0.37
CA GLU A 22 -10.44 -1.94 -0.05
C GLU A 22 -10.30 -2.84 -1.29
N LEU A 23 -11.38 -3.03 -2.06
CA LEU A 23 -11.31 -3.79 -3.31
C LEU A 23 -10.42 -3.11 -4.36
N SER A 24 -10.43 -1.77 -4.42
CA SER A 24 -9.55 -1.00 -5.31
C SER A 24 -8.08 -1.24 -4.97
N GLU A 25 -7.73 -1.26 -3.68
CA GLU A 25 -6.37 -1.55 -3.22
C GLU A 25 -5.93 -2.97 -3.59
N LEU A 26 -6.77 -3.97 -3.31
CA LEU A 26 -6.50 -5.36 -3.68
C LEU A 26 -6.31 -5.54 -5.20
N ALA A 27 -7.10 -4.81 -6.01
CA ALA A 27 -6.94 -4.81 -7.46
C ALA A 27 -5.59 -4.22 -7.89
N ARG A 28 -5.16 -3.09 -7.30
CA ARG A 28 -3.85 -2.48 -7.55
C ARG A 28 -2.70 -3.43 -7.21
N GLU A 29 -2.80 -4.19 -6.13
CA GLU A 29 -1.79 -5.20 -5.78
C GLU A 29 -1.67 -6.32 -6.83
N ILE A 30 -2.82 -6.81 -7.33
CA ILE A 30 -2.85 -7.82 -8.39
C ILE A 30 -2.18 -7.28 -9.66
N GLU A 31 -2.49 -6.04 -10.03
CA GLU A 31 -1.90 -5.37 -11.19
C GLU A 31 -0.39 -5.13 -11.01
N ALA A 32 0.05 -4.74 -9.82
CA ALA A 32 1.45 -4.56 -9.49
C ALA A 32 2.25 -5.87 -9.64
N ARG A 33 1.70 -6.99 -9.14
CA ARG A 33 2.32 -8.31 -9.30
C ARG A 33 2.46 -8.73 -10.77
N ARG A 34 1.50 -8.33 -11.62
CA ARG A 34 1.48 -8.71 -13.05
C ARG A 34 2.37 -7.81 -13.92
N SER A 35 2.44 -6.52 -13.60
CA SER A 35 3.23 -5.54 -14.35
C SER A 35 4.65 -5.39 -13.83
N GLY A 36 4.91 -5.81 -12.58
CA GLY A 36 6.14 -5.51 -11.85
C GLY A 36 6.22 -4.07 -11.35
N VAL A 37 5.17 -3.26 -11.53
CA VAL A 37 5.15 -1.84 -11.18
C VAL A 37 4.14 -1.60 -10.07
N TYR A 38 4.63 -1.24 -8.88
CA TYR A 38 3.78 -0.79 -7.78
C TYR A 38 3.35 0.66 -7.99
N ARG A 39 2.05 0.92 -8.00
CA ARG A 39 1.49 2.26 -8.07
C ARG A 39 1.05 2.70 -6.68
N LEU A 40 1.76 3.67 -6.12
CA LEU A 40 1.44 4.26 -4.82
C LEU A 40 -0.01 4.77 -4.78
N SER A 41 -0.70 4.49 -3.68
CA SER A 41 -1.95 5.16 -3.30
C SER A 41 -1.71 6.63 -3.00
N GLY A 42 -2.78 7.42 -2.92
CA GLY A 42 -2.69 8.84 -2.55
C GLY A 42 -2.12 9.03 -1.14
N GLU A 43 -2.51 8.16 -0.21
CA GLU A 43 -2.03 8.16 1.16
C GLU A 43 -0.55 7.79 1.24
N GLU A 44 -0.13 6.71 0.57
CA GLU A 44 1.27 6.30 0.54
C GLU A 44 2.17 7.36 -0.07
N ARG A 45 1.71 7.97 -1.17
CA ARG A 45 2.44 9.08 -1.80
C ARG A 45 2.60 10.26 -0.84
N THR A 46 1.54 10.60 -0.12
CA THR A 46 1.57 11.65 0.90
C THR A 46 2.53 11.28 2.04
N ALA A 47 2.48 10.04 2.53
CA ALA A 47 3.36 9.55 3.59
C ALA A 47 4.84 9.62 3.17
N ILE A 48 5.16 9.25 1.92
CA ILE A 48 6.51 9.38 1.36
C ILE A 48 6.93 10.85 1.26
N ASP A 49 6.06 11.74 0.81
CA ASP A 49 6.37 13.17 0.71
C ASP A 49 6.60 13.80 2.08
N VAL A 50 5.86 13.36 3.11
CA VAL A 50 6.10 13.73 4.51
C VAL A 50 7.45 13.18 5.00
N ALA A 51 7.71 11.89 4.78
CA ALA A 51 8.95 11.24 5.20
C ALA A 51 10.19 11.89 4.55
N ARG A 52 10.12 12.27 3.28
CA ARG A 52 11.19 12.98 2.57
C ARG A 52 11.55 14.34 3.16
N ARG A 53 10.63 14.96 3.88
CA ARG A 53 10.83 16.25 4.57
C ARG A 53 11.24 16.08 6.03
N SER A 54 11.16 14.86 6.56
CA SER A 54 11.60 14.55 7.91
C SER A 54 13.14 14.53 7.98
N PRO A 55 13.73 14.92 9.12
CA PRO A 55 15.12 14.58 9.40
C PRO A 55 15.29 13.05 9.29
N LEU A 56 16.38 12.62 8.65
CA LEU A 56 16.82 11.24 8.71
C LEU A 56 17.45 10.99 10.09
N ALA A 57 17.21 9.82 10.66
CA ALA A 57 17.93 9.38 11.84
C ALA A 57 19.43 9.28 11.52
N SER A 58 20.28 9.58 12.51
CA SER A 58 21.72 9.39 12.35
C SER A 58 22.08 7.91 12.31
N ASP A 59 23.26 7.59 11.78
CA ASP A 59 23.75 6.20 11.75
C ASP A 59 23.83 5.59 13.17
N ASP A 60 24.22 6.39 14.17
CA ASP A 60 24.27 5.99 15.58
C ASP A 60 22.88 5.65 16.14
N GLU A 61 21.85 6.42 15.79
CA GLU A 61 20.47 6.19 16.22
C GLU A 61 19.90 4.88 15.61
N VAL A 62 20.24 4.64 14.34
CA VAL A 62 19.85 3.42 13.63
C VAL A 62 20.57 2.20 14.21
N GLU A 63 21.88 2.29 14.45
CA GLU A 63 22.66 1.20 15.05
C GLU A 63 22.15 0.86 16.47
N ALA A 64 21.89 1.88 17.28
CA ALA A 64 21.33 1.69 18.62
C ALA A 64 19.93 1.04 18.58
N PHE A 65 19.10 1.36 17.57
CA PHE A 65 17.80 0.73 17.40
C PHE A 65 17.92 -0.77 17.12
N TRP A 66 18.79 -1.18 16.18
CA TRP A 66 18.96 -2.58 15.82
C TRP A 66 19.58 -3.42 16.94
N LYS A 67 20.61 -2.89 17.62
CA LYS A 67 21.19 -3.52 18.82
C LYS A 67 20.15 -3.80 19.90
N ARG A 68 19.24 -2.85 20.16
CA ARG A 68 18.13 -3.05 21.12
C ARG A 68 17.15 -4.15 20.68
N ARG A 69 17.02 -4.43 19.39
CA ARG A 69 16.18 -5.49 18.84
C ARG A 69 16.90 -6.83 18.70
N GLY A 70 18.17 -6.93 19.13
CA GLY A 70 18.97 -8.15 19.04
C GLY A 70 19.43 -8.48 17.61
N LEU A 71 19.36 -7.51 16.70
CA LEU A 71 19.86 -7.62 15.35
C LEU A 71 21.25 -6.93 15.28
N PRO A 72 22.19 -7.50 14.51
CA PRO A 72 23.51 -6.90 14.33
C PRO A 72 23.42 -5.52 13.68
#